data_AF-A0A183CW01-F1
#
_entry.id   AF-A0A183CW01-F1
#
_cell.length_a   1.000
_cell.length_b   1.000
_cell.length_c   1.000
_cell.angle_alpha   90.00
_cell.angle_beta   90.00
_cell.angle_gamma   90.00
#
_symmetry.space_group_name_H-M   'P 1'
#
loop_
_entity.id
_entity.type
_entity.pdbx_description
1 polymer ?
#
loop_
_entity_poly.entity_id
_entity_poly.type
_entity_poly.pdbx_seq_one_letter_code
_entity_poly.pdbx_strand_id
1 'polypeptide(L)'
;MEHYLLLISSTHEVATKFLDSVQVGDQTSMALLEAEHFDFGITEIFGPCGYAVFSRIGLKNYATAFATDLCEVLSDPLGVSSNPSWVPG
;
A
#
# COMPACT_ATOMS: atom_id res chain seq x y z
N MET A 1 13.28 18.54 10.76
CA MET A 1 12.29 18.14 9.74
C MET A 1 11.67 16.86 10.27
N GLU A 2 10.37 16.87 10.51
CA GLU A 2 9.64 15.67 10.92
C GLU A 2 9.36 14.86 9.65
N HIS A 3 9.61 13.55 9.70
CA HIS A 3 9.38 12.66 8.56
C HIS A 3 8.08 11.90 8.78
N TYR A 4 7.14 12.06 7.85
CA TYR A 4 5.82 11.44 7.94
C TYR A 4 5.68 10.26 6.97
N LEU A 5 5.17 9.16 7.50
CA LEU A 5 4.95 7.89 6.80
C LEU A 5 3.46 7.61 6.67
N LEU A 6 3.00 7.29 5.46
CA LEU A 6 1.64 6.84 5.20
C LEU A 6 1.60 5.32 4.94
N LEU A 7 0.90 4.58 5.80
CA LEU A 7 0.69 3.13 5.65
C LEU A 7 -0.74 2.82 5.19
N ILE A 8 -0.89 2.11 4.08
CA ILE A 8 -2.19 1.65 3.56
C ILE A 8 -2.13 0.12 3.34
N SER A 9 -2.73 -0.65 4.27
CA SER A 9 -2.79 -2.12 4.25
C SER A 9 -4.22 -2.63 4.10
N SER A 10 -4.40 -3.76 3.40
CA SER A 10 -5.64 -4.50 3.23
C SER A 10 -5.78 -5.60 4.29
N THR A 11 -5.99 -5.24 5.55
CA THR A 11 -6.58 -6.20 6.50
C THR A 11 -8.09 -6.15 6.38
N HIS A 12 -8.71 -7.28 6.03
CA HIS A 12 -10.10 -7.43 5.56
C HIS A 12 -11.18 -6.69 6.39
N GLU A 13 -10.95 -6.45 7.69
CA GLU A 13 -11.86 -5.72 8.58
C GLU A 13 -11.54 -4.23 8.78
N VAL A 14 -10.25 -3.86 8.80
CA VAL A 14 -9.82 -2.47 9.08
C VAL A 14 -9.74 -1.67 7.78
N ALA A 15 -9.34 -2.32 6.69
CA ALA A 15 -9.26 -1.72 5.37
C ALA A 15 -10.64 -1.35 4.81
N THR A 16 -11.68 -2.16 5.03
CA THR A 16 -13.03 -1.79 4.57
C THR A 16 -13.52 -0.53 5.26
N LYS A 17 -13.30 -0.37 6.57
CA LYS A 17 -13.65 0.87 7.29
C LYS A 17 -12.77 2.06 6.90
N PHE A 18 -11.46 1.87 6.73
CA PHE A 18 -10.54 2.94 6.36
C PHE A 18 -10.70 3.37 4.90
N LEU A 19 -10.98 2.43 3.98
CA LEU A 19 -11.22 2.69 2.56
C LEU A 19 -12.66 3.15 2.28
N ASP A 20 -13.66 2.74 3.07
CA ASP A 20 -14.99 3.35 3.04
C ASP A 20 -14.90 4.83 3.49
N SER A 21 -14.01 5.16 4.43
CA SER A 21 -13.74 6.57 4.78
C SER A 21 -12.83 7.30 3.79
N VAL A 22 -11.89 6.59 3.14
CA VAL A 22 -10.95 7.14 2.16
C VAL A 22 -11.37 6.67 0.77
N GLN A 23 -12.54 7.13 0.34
CA GLN A 23 -12.87 7.05 -1.07
C GLN A 23 -11.95 8.02 -1.80
N VAL A 24 -11.23 7.58 -2.83
CA VAL A 24 -10.43 8.49 -3.68
C VAL A 24 -11.31 9.61 -4.30
N GLY A 25 -12.62 9.39 -4.39
CA GLY A 25 -13.61 10.40 -4.78
C GLY A 25 -14.03 11.38 -3.68
N ASP A 26 -13.77 11.10 -2.40
CA ASP A 26 -14.05 12.02 -1.30
C ASP A 26 -12.96 13.11 -1.21
N GLN A 27 -13.33 14.32 -1.59
CA GLN A 27 -12.44 15.47 -1.62
C GLN A 27 -11.98 15.89 -0.22
N THR A 28 -12.79 15.63 0.82
CA THR A 28 -12.48 16.05 2.19
C THR A 28 -11.32 15.24 2.75
N SER A 29 -11.41 13.91 2.65
CA SER A 29 -10.35 13.02 3.10
C SER A 29 -9.07 13.19 2.29
N MET A 30 -9.16 13.41 0.97
CA MET A 30 -7.99 13.67 0.14
C MET A 30 -7.28 14.98 0.52
N ALA A 31 -8.03 16.05 0.80
CA ALA A 31 -7.45 17.32 1.22
C ALA A 31 -6.71 17.22 2.57
N LEU A 32 -7.23 16.41 3.51
CA LEU A 32 -6.55 16.14 4.78
C LEU A 32 -5.22 15.40 4.55
N LEU A 33 -5.23 14.34 3.72
CA LEU A 33 -4.01 13.58 3.42
C LEU A 33 -2.95 14.41 2.66
N GLU A 34 -3.37 15.32 1.78
CA GLU A 34 -2.47 16.26 1.11
C GLU A 34 -1.83 17.26 2.10
N ALA A 35 -2.58 17.71 3.10
CA ALA A 35 -2.12 18.68 4.09
C ALA A 35 -1.08 18.13 5.10
N GLU A 36 -1.07 16.81 5.32
CA GLU A 36 -0.09 16.14 6.19
C GLU A 36 1.32 16.07 5.59
N HIS A 37 1.47 16.33 4.27
CA HIS A 37 2.77 16.38 3.59
C HIS A 37 3.67 15.15 3.83
N PHE A 38 3.14 13.95 3.58
CA PHE A 38 3.90 12.70 3.69
C PHE A 38 5.13 12.67 2.78
N ASP A 39 6.26 12.18 3.30
CA ASP A 39 7.50 12.02 2.55
C ASP A 39 7.59 10.65 1.86
N PHE A 40 6.95 9.63 2.44
CA PHE A 40 7.03 8.25 2.01
C PHE A 40 5.73 7.49 2.27
N GLY A 41 5.36 6.60 1.34
CA GLY A 41 4.20 5.72 1.45
C GLY A 41 4.58 4.24 1.48
N ILE A 42 3.77 3.42 2.14
CA ILE A 42 3.83 1.95 2.00
C ILE A 42 2.42 1.46 1.69
N THR A 43 2.30 0.63 0.65
CA THR A 43 1.03 0.00 0.30
C THR A 43 1.19 -1.49 0.03
N GLU A 44 0.10 -2.23 0.11
CA GLU A 44 0.09 -3.66 -0.21
C GLU A 44 -0.06 -3.93 -1.71
N ILE A 45 0.65 -4.94 -2.19
CA ILE A 45 0.72 -5.28 -3.61
C ILE A 45 -0.63 -5.66 -4.25
N PHE A 46 -1.50 -6.33 -3.50
CA PHE A 46 -2.82 -6.75 -3.96
C PHE A 46 -3.95 -5.78 -3.55
N GLY A 47 -3.60 -4.61 -3.01
CA GLY A 47 -4.53 -3.54 -2.64
C GLY A 47 -4.34 -2.30 -3.52
N PRO A 48 -4.83 -2.27 -4.77
CA PRO A 48 -4.47 -1.23 -5.74
C PRO A 48 -4.90 0.19 -5.34
N CYS A 49 -5.83 0.31 -4.38
CA CYS A 49 -6.34 1.58 -3.87
C CYS A 49 -5.24 2.48 -3.27
N GLY A 50 -4.23 1.92 -2.60
CA GLY A 50 -3.17 2.74 -1.99
C GLY A 50 -2.34 3.49 -3.03
N TYR A 51 -2.07 2.87 -4.19
CA TYR A 51 -1.41 3.55 -5.30
C TYR A 51 -2.26 4.71 -5.86
N ALA A 52 -3.58 4.54 -5.93
CA ALA A 52 -4.48 5.60 -6.38
C ALA A 52 -4.47 6.80 -5.43
N VAL A 53 -4.45 6.56 -4.11
CA VAL A 53 -4.29 7.61 -3.09
C VAL A 53 -2.96 8.33 -3.26
N PHE A 54 -1.85 7.58 -3.35
CA PHE A 54 -0.51 8.17 -3.53
C PHE A 54 -0.43 9.03 -4.81
N SER A 55 -0.99 8.52 -5.91
CA SER A 55 -1.08 9.28 -7.16
C SER A 55 -1.92 10.54 -7.02
N ARG A 56 -3.03 10.49 -6.25
CA ARG A 56 -3.94 11.63 -6.07
C ARG A 56 -3.33 12.75 -5.25
N ILE A 57 -2.56 12.42 -4.22
CA ILE A 57 -1.92 13.38 -3.30
C ILE A 57 -0.50 13.78 -3.75
N GLY A 58 -0.01 13.23 -4.87
CA GLY A 58 1.31 13.56 -5.42
C GLY A 58 2.50 12.87 -4.73
N LEU A 59 2.26 11.81 -3.95
CA LEU A 59 3.29 11.04 -3.26
C LEU A 59 4.01 10.11 -4.24
N LYS A 60 5.29 10.39 -4.52
CA LYS A 60 6.10 9.64 -5.51
C LYS A 60 7.02 8.60 -4.90
N ASN A 61 7.42 8.79 -3.64
CA ASN A 61 8.29 7.86 -2.95
C ASN A 61 7.42 6.88 -2.16
N TYR A 62 7.37 5.64 -2.58
CA TYR A 62 6.65 4.60 -1.86
C TYR A 62 7.29 3.22 -2.05
N ALA A 63 7.07 2.34 -1.07
CA ALA A 63 7.36 0.92 -1.19
C ALA A 63 6.07 0.12 -1.28
N THR A 64 6.16 -1.02 -1.95
CA THR A 64 5.13 -2.04 -1.94
C THR A 64 5.54 -3.14 -0.98
N ALA A 65 4.64 -3.51 -0.07
CA ALA A 65 4.85 -4.56 0.91
C ALA A 65 3.85 -5.69 0.70
N PHE A 66 4.20 -6.88 1.20
CA PHE A 66 3.29 -8.01 1.27
C PHE A 66 3.61 -8.81 2.54
N ALA A 67 2.58 -9.26 3.26
CA ALA A 67 2.74 -9.93 4.54
C ALA A 67 3.31 -11.35 4.41
N THR A 68 3.25 -11.93 3.21
CA THR A 68 3.80 -13.24 2.86
C THR A 68 4.82 -13.10 1.73
N ASP A 69 5.46 -14.20 1.34
CA ASP A 69 6.34 -14.22 0.18
C ASP A 69 5.61 -13.76 -1.09
N LEU A 70 6.37 -13.04 -1.94
CA LEU A 70 5.90 -12.62 -3.25
C LEU A 70 5.67 -13.84 -4.13
N CYS A 71 4.51 -13.92 -4.79
CA CYS A 71 4.24 -14.97 -5.77
C CYS A 71 5.34 -15.02 -6.85
N GLU A 72 5.64 -16.22 -7.37
CA GLU A 72 6.68 -16.48 -8.38
C GLU A 72 6.63 -15.51 -9.57
N VAL A 73 5.42 -15.20 -10.05
CA VAL A 73 5.20 -14.25 -11.17
C VAL A 73 5.77 -12.84 -10.90
N LEU A 74 5.89 -12.44 -9.64
CA LEU A 74 6.44 -11.15 -9.20
C LEU A 74 7.89 -11.28 -8.72
N SER A 75 8.27 -12.41 -8.11
CA SER A 75 9.60 -12.60 -7.52
C SER A 75 10.65 -13.10 -8.51
N ASP A 76 10.27 -13.93 -9.50
CA ASP A 76 11.20 -14.44 -10.52
C ASP A 76 11.88 -13.31 -11.32
N PRO A 77 11.17 -12.28 -11.83
CA PRO A 77 11.80 -11.18 -12.56
C PRO A 77 12.74 -10.34 -11.70
N LEU A 78 12.56 -10.37 -10.37
CA LEU A 78 13.37 -9.64 -9.40
C LEU A 78 14.58 -10.48 -8.92
N GLY A 79 14.67 -11.75 -9.31
CA GLY A 79 15.71 -12.66 -8.84
C GLY A 79 15.61 -12.98 -7.34
N VAL A 80 14.41 -12.85 -6.77
CA VAL A 80 14.13 -13.12 -5.35
C VAL A 80 13.42 -14.47 -5.23
N SER A 81 13.75 -15.24 -4.19
CA SER A 81 13.09 -16.53 -3.92
C SER A 81 11.66 -16.33 -3.43
N SER A 82 10.68 -16.91 -4.11
CA SER A 82 9.36 -17.22 -3.54
C SER A 82 9.46 -18.57 -2.80
N ASN A 83 9.67 -18.56 -1.49
CA ASN A 83 9.77 -19.79 -0.72
C ASN A 83 8.45 -20.10 -0.01
N PRO A 84 7.54 -20.92 -0.59
CA PRO A 84 6.35 -21.32 0.15
C PRO A 84 6.79 -22.01 1.44
N SER A 85 6.33 -21.49 2.57
CA SER A 85 6.68 -21.99 3.91
C SER A 85 6.26 -23.44 4.17
N TRP A 86 5.52 -24.06 3.24
CA TRP A 86 5.12 -25.46 3.28
C TRP A 86 4.80 -26.02 1.89
N VAL A 87 5.43 -27.15 1.54
CA VAL A 87 5.10 -27.97 0.36
C VAL A 87 4.71 -29.37 0.84
N PRO A 88 3.46 -29.83 0.67
CA PRO A 88 3.09 -31.21 0.95
C PRO A 88 3.74 -32.16 -0.06
N GLY A 89 4.33 -33.24 0.46
CA GLY A 89 4.74 -34.41 -0.33
C GLY A 89 3.63 -35.46 -0.44
#